data_AF-A0A836BUW2-F1
#
_entry.id   AF-A0A836BUW2-F1
#
_cell.length_a   1.000
_cell.length_b   1.000
_cell.length_c   1.000
_cell.angle_alpha   90.00
_cell.angle_beta   90.00
_cell.angle_gamma   90.00
#
_symmetry.space_group_name_H-M   'P 1'
#
loop_
_entity.id
_entity.type
_entity.pdbx_description
1 polymer ?
#
loop_
_entity_poly.entity_id
_entity_poly.type
_entity_poly.pdbx_seq_one_letter_code
_entity_poly.pdbx_strand_id
1 'polypeptide(L)'
;MPTLTSVEDAAAGATGGLEAAELDPRRLALRQAPDMASHWPSLYAASKLALWSGFCYSDQPSLEAALGAEGLSLVAYGRTSYTSWYVADGCVDFEGLARRAVPRRGAGRQGPPPGSAPAQSPGNGAGGGGNGAAAGAGRPLSQAVPQSALQGEDGWVGSVASASVPRPAESLASASASYDAGPAGSLRGPRCRFVFFRGVQWSAHDSNALSLSAALAQFWPSQLVPPEAAGVPAGPASSGGPPSAAVAGGNGNGNGGTSRSAAGPSTAAASGGGGAGGSGGWPPSDAQIVAHTGVAGLARQLWAPVFPYIAGASAAGCSHVFLAGHSMGGALAQLLWAQLVLGGHRAPDATSCHTFGSPPVLAHASGGGGARVLRALRAPPGAVVNWVLEHDPVPRAMHSTDPAFAAARGLVPGLSTLLALRGSLLGGGAALSSGRFLYETAGEVLLLRWAEKGGCEAVPVAEADAEAVLGLPLSASLAAPVKTLQHWLDHHHASYHHDLEAAALAACRREAGAGRRGPF
;
A
#
# COMPACT_ATOMS: atom_id res chain seq x y z
N MET A 1 -8.08 -16.54 -71.25
CA MET A 1 -6.78 -16.46 -70.55
C MET A 1 -6.66 -15.07 -69.91
N PRO A 2 -6.56 -14.89 -68.59
CA PRO A 2 -7.30 -15.48 -67.44
C PRO A 2 -8.36 -14.47 -66.90
N THR A 3 -9.63 -14.86 -66.71
CA THR A 3 -10.32 -15.30 -65.47
C THR A 3 -10.29 -14.33 -64.27
N LEU A 4 -11.40 -13.60 -64.13
CA LEU A 4 -11.91 -12.96 -62.92
C LEU A 4 -12.25 -14.03 -61.88
N THR A 5 -11.66 -13.95 -60.69
CA THR A 5 -12.13 -14.67 -59.50
C THR A 5 -12.72 -13.69 -58.50
N SER A 6 -13.95 -14.00 -58.14
CA SER A 6 -14.85 -13.39 -57.18
C SER A 6 -14.22 -13.15 -55.80
N VAL A 7 -14.40 -11.94 -55.29
CA VAL A 7 -14.21 -11.58 -53.88
C VAL A 7 -15.58 -11.58 -53.22
N GLU A 8 -16.12 -12.78 -52.98
CA GLU A 8 -17.26 -13.00 -52.09
C GLU A 8 -16.97 -14.31 -51.36
N ASP A 9 -16.57 -14.19 -50.09
CA ASP A 9 -16.69 -15.16 -48.98
C ASP A 9 -15.54 -15.01 -47.98
N ALA A 10 -15.70 -14.04 -47.07
CA ALA A 10 -15.00 -14.03 -45.78
C ALA A 10 -15.81 -13.19 -44.76
N ALA A 11 -17.09 -13.53 -44.56
CA ALA A 11 -17.95 -12.93 -43.55
C ALA A 11 -18.58 -14.01 -42.66
N ALA A 12 -17.76 -14.87 -42.06
CA ALA A 12 -18.17 -15.76 -40.98
C ALA A 12 -16.93 -16.12 -40.16
N GLY A 13 -16.75 -15.46 -39.01
CA GLY A 13 -15.65 -15.80 -38.10
C GLY A 13 -15.07 -14.65 -37.27
N ALA A 14 -15.82 -13.58 -37.02
CA ALA A 14 -15.42 -12.57 -36.03
C ALA A 14 -16.46 -12.52 -34.91
N THR A 15 -16.59 -13.62 -34.16
CA THR A 15 -16.85 -13.44 -32.73
C THR A 15 -15.64 -12.68 -32.21
N GLY A 16 -15.75 -11.35 -32.17
CA GLY A 16 -14.80 -10.49 -31.48
C GLY A 16 -14.77 -10.93 -30.03
N GLY A 17 -13.95 -11.94 -29.76
CA GLY A 17 -13.41 -12.14 -28.44
C GLY A 17 -12.86 -10.78 -28.06
N LEU A 18 -13.20 -10.34 -26.86
CA LEU A 18 -12.32 -9.44 -26.14
C LEU A 18 -10.95 -10.13 -26.26
N GLU A 19 -10.12 -9.74 -27.24
CA GLU A 19 -8.71 -10.03 -27.19
C GLU A 19 -8.36 -9.54 -25.81
N ALA A 20 -8.07 -10.50 -24.93
CA ALA A 20 -7.71 -10.21 -23.58
C ALA A 20 -6.41 -9.45 -23.72
N ALA A 21 -6.52 -8.14 -23.92
CA ALA A 21 -5.43 -7.20 -24.07
C ALA A 21 -4.58 -7.50 -22.86
N GLU A 22 -3.45 -8.15 -23.16
CA GLU A 22 -2.68 -8.96 -22.25
C GLU A 22 -2.60 -8.23 -20.91
N LEU A 23 -3.27 -8.78 -19.89
CA LEU A 23 -3.34 -8.24 -18.53
C LEU A 23 -1.96 -8.41 -17.88
N ASP A 24 -0.98 -7.73 -18.45
CA ASP A 24 0.40 -7.67 -18.00
C ASP A 24 0.46 -6.75 -16.77
N PRO A 25 0.78 -7.27 -15.58
CA PRO A 25 0.91 -6.50 -14.35
C PRO A 25 1.99 -5.44 -14.45
N ARG A 26 2.99 -5.59 -15.33
CA ARG A 26 3.96 -4.53 -15.62
C ARG A 26 3.26 -3.34 -16.26
N ARG A 27 2.33 -3.58 -17.20
CA ARG A 27 1.51 -2.50 -17.76
C ARG A 27 0.60 -1.87 -16.72
N LEU A 28 0.09 -2.63 -15.74
CA LEU A 28 -0.69 -2.05 -14.64
C LEU A 28 0.17 -1.12 -13.76
N ALA A 29 1.42 -1.51 -13.50
CA ALA A 29 2.37 -0.76 -12.68
C ALA A 29 3.01 0.44 -13.40
N LEU A 30 2.99 0.47 -14.73
CA LEU A 30 3.64 1.52 -15.53
C LEU A 30 2.66 2.51 -16.18
N ARG A 31 1.34 2.30 -16.01
CA ARG A 31 0.32 3.22 -16.49
C ARG A 31 0.44 4.56 -15.79
N GLN A 32 0.08 5.62 -16.52
CA GLN A 32 0.00 6.95 -15.96
C GLN A 32 -1.34 7.17 -15.24
N ALA A 33 -1.38 8.13 -14.32
CA ALA A 33 -2.55 8.40 -13.48
C ALA A 33 -3.83 8.64 -14.27
N PRO A 34 -3.84 9.41 -15.38
CA PRO A 34 -5.04 9.61 -16.18
C PRO A 34 -5.58 8.31 -16.78
N ASP A 35 -4.68 7.41 -17.19
CA ASP A 35 -5.06 6.10 -17.71
C ASP A 35 -5.60 5.22 -16.58
N MET A 36 -4.94 5.21 -15.42
CA MET A 36 -5.36 4.41 -14.26
C MET A 36 -6.73 4.80 -13.73
N ALA A 37 -7.05 6.09 -13.71
CA ALA A 37 -8.31 6.63 -13.21
C ALA A 37 -9.55 6.11 -13.95
N SER A 38 -9.39 5.75 -15.23
CA SER A 38 -10.46 5.23 -16.08
C SER A 38 -10.35 3.72 -16.37
N HIS A 39 -9.17 3.14 -16.16
CA HIS A 39 -8.87 1.74 -16.42
C HIS A 39 -9.29 0.83 -15.25
N TRP A 40 -10.42 0.13 -15.40
CA TRP A 40 -10.99 -0.68 -14.32
C TRP A 40 -10.05 -1.75 -13.73
N PRO A 41 -9.15 -2.42 -14.49
CA PRO A 41 -8.21 -3.37 -13.90
C PRO A 41 -7.24 -2.69 -12.94
N SER A 42 -6.78 -1.47 -13.25
CA SER A 42 -5.89 -0.72 -12.35
C SER A 42 -6.59 -0.34 -11.05
N LEU A 43 -7.84 0.13 -11.13
CA LEU A 43 -8.66 0.45 -9.96
C LEU A 43 -8.95 -0.79 -9.10
N TYR A 44 -9.22 -1.94 -9.74
CA TYR A 44 -9.49 -3.18 -9.01
C TYR A 44 -8.22 -3.78 -8.38
N ALA A 45 -7.09 -3.74 -9.07
CA ALA A 45 -5.81 -4.13 -8.47
C ALA A 45 -5.52 -3.26 -7.24
N ALA A 46 -5.73 -1.95 -7.33
CA ALA A 46 -5.60 -1.04 -6.20
C ALA A 46 -6.58 -1.37 -5.06
N SER A 47 -7.84 -1.69 -5.37
CA SER A 47 -8.82 -2.09 -4.35
C SER A 47 -8.38 -3.36 -3.61
N LYS A 48 -7.82 -4.33 -4.33
CA LYS A 48 -7.27 -5.56 -3.73
C LYS A 48 -6.02 -5.30 -2.89
N LEU A 49 -5.10 -4.47 -3.36
CA LEU A 49 -3.95 -4.05 -2.57
C LEU A 49 -4.37 -3.31 -1.29
N ALA A 50 -5.40 -2.46 -1.34
CA ALA A 50 -5.97 -1.80 -0.16
C ALA A 50 -6.54 -2.82 0.84
N LEU A 51 -7.36 -3.77 0.36
CA LEU A 51 -7.91 -4.86 1.17
C LEU A 51 -6.82 -5.69 1.82
N TRP A 52 -5.87 -6.17 1.04
CA TRP A 52 -4.78 -7.04 1.50
C TRP A 52 -3.86 -6.33 2.49
N SER A 53 -3.64 -5.02 2.34
CA SER A 53 -2.91 -4.24 3.36
C SER A 53 -3.62 -4.23 4.73
N GLY A 54 -4.95 -4.38 4.75
CA GLY A 54 -5.76 -4.55 5.95
C GLY A 54 -5.52 -5.88 6.68
N PHE A 55 -5.03 -6.92 5.98
CA PHE A 55 -4.75 -8.22 6.62
C PHE A 55 -3.53 -8.18 7.54
N CYS A 56 -2.67 -7.16 7.44
CA CYS A 56 -1.57 -6.96 8.38
C CYS A 56 -2.06 -6.78 9.83
N TYR A 57 -3.33 -6.43 10.03
CA TYR A 57 -3.94 -6.22 11.34
C TYR A 57 -4.50 -7.51 11.97
N SER A 58 -4.49 -8.62 11.24
CA SER A 58 -4.95 -9.92 11.70
C SER A 58 -3.83 -10.73 12.39
N ASP A 59 -4.20 -11.72 13.20
CA ASP A 59 -3.28 -12.79 13.58
C ASP A 59 -2.92 -13.68 12.38
N GLN A 60 -1.85 -14.46 12.51
CA GLN A 60 -1.33 -15.27 11.41
C GLN A 60 -2.34 -16.32 10.88
N PRO A 61 -3.05 -17.11 11.72
CA PRO A 61 -4.06 -18.05 11.22
C PRO A 61 -5.18 -17.36 10.42
N SER A 62 -5.68 -16.23 10.91
CA SER A 62 -6.71 -15.45 10.22
C SER A 62 -6.19 -14.85 8.91
N LEU A 63 -4.94 -14.39 8.90
CA LEU A 63 -4.24 -13.91 7.70
C LEU A 63 -4.12 -15.01 6.64
N GLU A 64 -3.67 -16.22 7.00
CA GLU A 64 -3.53 -17.35 6.08
C GLU A 64 -4.88 -17.74 5.46
N ALA A 65 -5.94 -17.80 6.27
CA ALA A 65 -7.30 -18.08 5.80
C ALA A 65 -7.81 -16.99 4.84
N ALA A 66 -7.61 -15.71 5.19
CA ALA A 66 -8.03 -14.58 4.36
C ALA A 66 -7.26 -14.54 3.02
N LEU A 67 -5.95 -14.80 3.03
CA LEU A 67 -5.14 -14.91 1.82
C LEU A 67 -5.58 -16.08 0.94
N GLY A 68 -5.85 -17.24 1.54
CA GLY A 68 -6.35 -18.42 0.83
C GLY A 68 -7.70 -18.17 0.14
N ALA A 69 -8.61 -17.43 0.79
CA ALA A 69 -9.89 -17.02 0.20
C ALA A 69 -9.71 -16.07 -1.00
N GLU A 70 -8.62 -15.31 -1.02
CA GLU A 70 -8.24 -14.41 -2.12
C GLU A 70 -7.36 -15.09 -3.18
N GLY A 71 -7.10 -16.40 -3.05
CA GLY A 71 -6.24 -17.15 -3.98
C GLY A 71 -4.74 -16.81 -3.87
N LEU A 72 -4.31 -16.29 -2.73
CA LEU A 72 -2.93 -15.97 -2.41
C LEU A 72 -2.31 -17.02 -1.48
N SER A 73 -1.00 -17.21 -1.58
CA SER A 73 -0.23 -18.08 -0.69
C SER A 73 0.69 -17.25 0.18
N LEU A 74 0.60 -17.41 1.51
CA LEU A 74 1.51 -16.78 2.45
C LEU A 74 2.92 -17.37 2.28
N VAL A 75 3.90 -16.51 2.03
CA VAL A 75 5.32 -16.86 1.89
C VAL A 75 6.08 -16.62 3.19
N ALA A 76 5.82 -15.49 3.81
CA ALA A 76 6.48 -15.08 5.04
C ALA A 76 5.60 -14.13 5.84
N TYR A 77 5.77 -14.16 7.15
CA TYR A 77 5.11 -13.26 8.08
C TYR A 77 6.06 -12.91 9.21
N GLY A 78 6.01 -11.67 9.67
CA GLY A 78 6.81 -11.26 10.81
C GLY A 78 6.26 -10.03 11.50
N ARG A 79 6.85 -9.75 12.66
CA ARG A 79 6.54 -8.59 13.48
C ARG A 79 7.84 -7.96 13.98
N THR A 80 7.79 -6.64 14.12
CA THR A 80 8.75 -5.86 14.89
C THR A 80 8.03 -5.26 16.09
N SER A 81 8.73 -4.47 16.91
CA SER A 81 8.13 -3.74 18.02
C SER A 81 7.18 -2.60 17.61
N TYR A 82 6.99 -2.34 16.31
CA TYR A 82 6.19 -1.22 15.81
C TYR A 82 5.29 -1.55 14.63
N THR A 83 5.52 -2.66 13.92
CA THR A 83 4.67 -3.05 12.78
C THR A 83 4.68 -4.57 12.58
N SER A 84 3.65 -5.08 11.93
CA SER A 84 3.63 -6.42 11.33
C SER A 84 3.79 -6.30 9.82
N TRP A 85 4.32 -7.35 9.20
CA TRP A 85 4.49 -7.41 7.77
C TRP A 85 4.26 -8.83 7.28
N TYR A 86 3.92 -8.96 5.99
CA TYR A 86 3.83 -10.26 5.35
C TYR A 86 4.18 -10.19 3.88
N VAL A 87 4.54 -11.34 3.33
CA VAL A 87 4.82 -11.56 1.92
C VAL A 87 3.89 -12.65 1.43
N ALA A 88 3.19 -12.40 0.32
CA ALA A 88 2.32 -13.35 -0.31
C ALA A 88 2.59 -13.43 -1.83
N ASP A 89 2.37 -14.60 -2.41
CA ASP A 89 2.43 -14.81 -3.85
C ASP A 89 1.04 -15.12 -4.40
N GLY A 90 0.74 -14.65 -5.61
CA GLY A 90 -0.49 -15.03 -6.31
C GLY A 90 -0.81 -14.13 -7.50
N CYS A 91 -2.08 -14.02 -7.83
CA CYS A 91 -2.59 -13.22 -8.95
C CYS A 91 -3.89 -12.51 -8.55
N VAL A 92 -4.19 -11.37 -9.19
CA VAL A 92 -5.45 -10.65 -8.99
C VAL A 92 -6.55 -11.27 -9.86
N ASP A 93 -7.69 -11.63 -9.28
CA ASP A 93 -8.84 -12.22 -10.01
C ASP A 93 -9.66 -11.16 -10.76
N PHE A 94 -9.12 -10.66 -11.87
CA PHE A 94 -9.80 -9.68 -12.74
C PHE A 94 -11.08 -10.25 -13.36
N GLU A 95 -11.10 -11.55 -13.70
CA GLU A 95 -12.28 -12.20 -14.25
C GLU A 95 -13.45 -12.22 -13.26
N GLY A 96 -13.16 -12.43 -11.97
CA GLY A 96 -14.16 -12.36 -10.89
C GLY A 96 -14.87 -11.03 -10.85
N LEU A 97 -14.14 -9.92 -10.99
CA LEU A 97 -14.74 -8.60 -11.07
C LEU A 97 -15.58 -8.43 -12.34
N ALA A 98 -15.04 -8.83 -13.51
CA ALA A 98 -15.76 -8.74 -14.77
C ALA A 98 -17.09 -9.49 -14.72
N ARG A 99 -17.12 -10.69 -14.13
CA ARG A 99 -18.36 -11.47 -13.89
C ARG A 99 -19.36 -10.72 -13.01
N ARG A 100 -18.89 -10.03 -11.95
CA ARG A 100 -19.74 -9.21 -11.05
C ARG A 100 -20.26 -7.94 -11.73
N ALA A 101 -19.53 -7.41 -12.71
CA ALA A 101 -19.91 -6.19 -13.41
C ALA A 101 -21.07 -6.41 -14.39
N VAL A 102 -21.22 -7.62 -14.95
CA VAL A 102 -22.33 -7.96 -15.85
C VAL A 102 -23.66 -7.83 -15.08
N PRO A 103 -24.58 -6.93 -15.50
CA PRO A 103 -25.89 -6.86 -14.91
C PRO A 103 -26.53 -8.23 -15.04
N ARG A 104 -26.95 -8.83 -13.91
CA ARG A 104 -27.86 -9.98 -13.96
C ARG A 104 -29.11 -9.49 -14.67
N ARG A 105 -29.20 -9.76 -15.99
CA ARG A 105 -30.43 -9.57 -16.78
C ARG A 105 -31.49 -10.21 -15.91
N GLY A 106 -32.35 -9.35 -15.33
CA GLY A 106 -33.20 -9.74 -14.22
C GLY A 106 -33.76 -11.10 -14.56
N ALA A 107 -33.48 -12.10 -13.71
CA ALA A 107 -34.04 -13.44 -13.86
C ALA A 107 -35.52 -13.18 -14.06
N GLY A 108 -35.93 -13.26 -15.33
CA GLY A 108 -37.05 -12.45 -15.82
C GLY A 108 -38.18 -12.81 -14.91
N ARG A 109 -38.67 -11.81 -14.14
CA ARG A 109 -39.68 -11.92 -13.08
C ARG A 109 -40.54 -13.10 -13.48
N GLN A 110 -40.20 -14.30 -12.97
CA GLN A 110 -40.87 -15.50 -13.43
C GLN A 110 -42.25 -15.24 -12.89
N GLY A 111 -43.15 -14.84 -13.79
CA GLY A 111 -44.54 -14.69 -13.44
C GLY A 111 -44.88 -15.97 -12.71
N PRO A 112 -45.55 -15.88 -11.53
CA PRO A 112 -45.95 -17.09 -10.83
C PRO A 112 -46.54 -18.04 -11.88
N PRO A 113 -46.14 -19.32 -11.88
CA PRO A 113 -46.58 -20.26 -12.89
C PRO A 113 -48.10 -20.15 -13.05
N PRO A 114 -48.63 -20.01 -14.28
CA PRO A 114 -50.07 -19.89 -14.49
C PRO A 114 -50.72 -21.17 -13.95
N GLY A 115 -51.29 -21.11 -12.74
CA GLY A 115 -51.88 -22.28 -12.09
C GLY A 115 -51.98 -22.22 -10.56
N SER A 116 -51.25 -21.36 -9.86
CA SER A 116 -51.43 -21.19 -8.41
C SER A 116 -52.60 -20.25 -8.12
N ALA A 117 -53.81 -20.83 -8.05
CA ALA A 117 -54.98 -20.15 -7.53
C ALA A 117 -54.70 -19.61 -6.11
N PRO A 118 -55.05 -18.36 -5.78
CA PRO A 118 -54.87 -17.82 -4.45
C PRO A 118 -55.83 -18.55 -3.49
N ALA A 119 -55.26 -19.24 -2.50
CA ALA A 119 -56.02 -19.70 -1.34
C ALA A 119 -56.61 -18.46 -0.64
N GLN A 120 -57.93 -18.35 -0.67
CA GLN A 120 -58.69 -17.33 0.03
C GLN A 120 -58.41 -17.48 1.53
N SER A 121 -57.75 -16.50 2.13
CA SER A 121 -57.67 -16.35 3.57
C SER A 121 -58.87 -15.50 4.03
N PRO A 122 -59.72 -15.98 4.94
CA PRO A 122 -60.86 -15.20 5.40
C PRO A 122 -60.42 -14.15 6.42
N GLY A 123 -60.74 -12.90 6.09
CA GLY A 123 -61.25 -11.86 6.99
C GLY A 123 -60.55 -11.58 8.32
N ASN A 124 -60.00 -10.38 8.45
CA ASN A 124 -60.46 -9.46 9.50
C ASN A 124 -60.19 -8.01 9.08
N GLY A 125 -61.24 -7.18 9.17
CA GLY A 125 -61.24 -5.78 8.75
C GLY A 125 -60.93 -4.79 9.88
N ALA A 126 -61.20 -3.52 9.55
CA ALA A 126 -61.02 -2.26 10.27
C ALA A 126 -59.59 -1.67 10.17
N GLY A 127 -59.37 -0.41 9.75
CA GLY A 127 -60.24 0.68 9.36
C GLY A 127 -59.43 2.00 9.33
N GLY A 128 -59.81 2.94 8.44
CA GLY A 128 -59.34 4.35 8.39
C GLY A 128 -57.95 4.56 7.77
N GLY A 129 -57.70 5.46 6.81
CA GLY A 129 -58.40 6.68 6.40
C GLY A 129 -57.47 7.88 6.61
N GLY A 130 -57.00 8.53 5.54
CA GLY A 130 -56.36 9.86 5.66
C GLY A 130 -55.25 10.17 4.65
N ASN A 131 -55.57 11.07 3.70
CA ASN A 131 -54.72 11.67 2.66
C ASN A 131 -53.47 12.39 3.18
N GLY A 132 -52.47 12.57 2.30
CA GLY A 132 -51.69 13.82 2.29
C GLY A 132 -50.22 13.75 1.86
N ALA A 133 -49.98 14.20 0.63
CA ALA A 133 -48.87 15.05 0.18
C ALA A 133 -47.40 14.60 0.25
N ALA A 134 -46.74 14.85 -0.89
CA ALA A 134 -45.33 14.82 -1.15
C ALA A 134 -44.52 15.79 -0.27
N ALA A 135 -43.36 15.32 0.21
CA ALA A 135 -42.13 16.10 0.33
C ALA A 135 -40.96 15.14 0.56
N GLY A 136 -39.88 15.32 -0.21
CA GLY A 136 -38.64 14.59 -0.01
C GLY A 136 -37.98 14.98 1.31
N ALA A 137 -37.50 13.99 2.05
CA ALA A 137 -36.60 14.16 3.16
C ALA A 137 -35.79 12.85 3.36
N GLY A 138 -34.56 13.03 3.85
CA GLY A 138 -33.48 12.07 3.78
C GLY A 138 -33.75 10.73 4.46
N ARG A 139 -33.13 9.69 3.90
CA ARG A 139 -32.98 8.39 4.55
C ARG A 139 -31.86 8.48 5.60
N PRO A 140 -32.10 8.07 6.86
CA PRO A 140 -31.00 7.77 7.77
C PRO A 140 -30.44 6.38 7.42
N LEU A 141 -29.14 6.30 7.13
CA LEU A 141 -28.40 5.05 7.13
C LEU A 141 -28.07 4.69 8.58
N SER A 142 -28.97 3.94 9.23
CA SER A 142 -28.63 3.18 10.42
C SER A 142 -28.02 1.86 9.97
N GLN A 143 -26.69 1.75 9.99
CA GLN A 143 -26.04 0.45 10.12
C GLN A 143 -25.58 0.31 11.56
N ALA A 144 -26.28 -0.55 12.30
CA ALA A 144 -25.86 -1.04 13.59
C ALA A 144 -24.60 -1.88 13.40
N VAL A 145 -23.48 -1.40 13.94
CA VAL A 145 -22.32 -2.23 14.26
C VAL A 145 -22.74 -3.16 15.41
N PRO A 146 -22.55 -4.48 15.33
CA PRO A 146 -22.80 -5.34 16.47
C PRO A 146 -21.77 -5.03 17.58
N GLN A 147 -22.21 -4.30 18.60
CA GLN A 147 -21.56 -4.24 19.91
C GLN A 147 -21.78 -5.58 20.62
N SER A 148 -20.83 -6.49 20.49
CA SER A 148 -20.76 -7.68 21.35
C SER A 148 -19.30 -8.05 21.62
N ALA A 149 -18.62 -7.26 22.46
CA ALA A 149 -17.40 -7.66 23.16
C ALA A 149 -17.01 -6.62 24.23
N LEU A 150 -17.92 -6.29 25.15
CA LEU A 150 -17.59 -5.57 26.38
C LEU A 150 -18.49 -6.09 27.50
N GLN A 151 -18.13 -7.24 28.08
CA GLN A 151 -18.50 -7.63 29.44
C GLN A 151 -17.71 -8.89 29.81
N GLY A 152 -16.84 -8.75 30.82
CA GLY A 152 -15.99 -9.81 31.34
C GLY A 152 -14.82 -9.25 32.13
N GLU A 153 -15.09 -8.37 33.09
CA GLU A 153 -14.18 -8.17 34.22
C GLU A 153 -14.48 -9.27 35.23
N ASP A 154 -13.52 -10.16 35.47
CA ASP A 154 -13.35 -10.82 36.77
C ASP A 154 -11.86 -11.14 36.94
N GLY A 155 -11.34 -10.74 38.09
CA GLY A 155 -9.91 -10.61 38.37
C GLY A 155 -9.12 -11.92 38.28
N TRP A 156 -7.92 -11.80 37.71
CA TRP A 156 -6.90 -12.84 37.81
C TRP A 156 -5.56 -12.21 38.24
N VAL A 157 -5.28 -12.33 39.54
CA VAL A 157 -3.94 -12.12 40.09
C VAL A 157 -3.24 -13.48 40.04
N GLY A 158 -2.39 -13.67 39.03
CA GLY A 158 -1.74 -14.96 38.77
C GLY A 158 -0.35 -14.80 38.15
N SER A 159 0.64 -15.13 38.97
CA SER A 159 2.06 -15.40 38.69
C SER A 159 2.45 -15.66 37.21
N VAL A 160 3.48 -14.93 36.75
CA VAL A 160 4.10 -15.09 35.43
C VAL A 160 4.82 -16.44 35.36
N ALA A 161 4.21 -17.41 34.68
CA ALA A 161 4.85 -18.65 34.25
C ALA A 161 5.12 -18.57 32.75
N SER A 162 6.37 -18.79 32.35
CA SER A 162 6.77 -18.96 30.95
C SER A 162 5.97 -20.08 30.30
N ALA A 163 5.08 -19.73 29.37
CA ALA A 163 4.44 -20.69 28.49
C ALA A 163 5.41 -21.05 27.36
N SER A 164 5.79 -22.32 27.30
CA SER A 164 6.46 -22.96 26.17
C SER A 164 5.53 -22.97 24.96
N VAL A 165 6.04 -22.53 23.81
CA VAL A 165 5.35 -22.59 22.51
C VAL A 165 5.23 -24.06 22.07
N PRO A 166 4.05 -24.52 21.60
CA PRO A 166 3.91 -25.86 21.03
C PRO A 166 4.69 -25.98 19.72
N ARG A 167 5.49 -27.03 19.59
CA ARG A 167 6.16 -27.45 18.35
C ARG A 167 5.10 -27.72 17.27
N PRO A 168 5.29 -27.28 16.02
CA PRO A 168 4.51 -27.81 14.91
C PRO A 168 4.96 -29.26 14.65
N ALA A 169 3.98 -30.14 14.42
CA ALA A 169 4.21 -31.51 14.00
C ALA A 169 4.92 -31.52 12.64
N GLU A 170 6.09 -32.16 12.59
CA GLU A 170 6.75 -32.54 11.35
C GLU A 170 5.86 -33.55 10.60
N SER A 171 5.16 -33.07 9.58
CA SER A 171 4.64 -33.90 8.49
C SER A 171 5.36 -33.49 7.21
N LEU A 172 6.61 -33.93 7.09
CA LEU A 172 7.33 -33.97 5.82
C LEU A 172 6.84 -35.20 5.04
N ALA A 173 5.64 -35.10 4.47
CA ALA A 173 5.26 -35.87 3.31
C ALA A 173 5.48 -34.98 2.09
N SER A 174 6.41 -35.43 1.25
CA SER A 174 6.69 -34.96 -0.11
C SER A 174 5.44 -34.52 -0.89
N ALA A 175 5.16 -33.21 -0.89
CA ALA A 175 4.35 -32.58 -1.92
C ALA A 175 5.26 -32.32 -3.13
N SER A 176 5.43 -33.34 -3.97
CA SER A 176 5.76 -33.12 -5.38
C SER A 176 4.62 -32.26 -5.95
N ALA A 177 4.85 -30.95 -6.07
CA ALA A 177 3.95 -30.09 -6.82
C ALA A 177 4.07 -30.46 -8.30
N SER A 178 3.33 -31.48 -8.71
CA SER A 178 2.80 -31.54 -10.07
C SER A 178 1.94 -30.28 -10.22
N TYR A 179 2.51 -29.25 -10.81
CA TYR A 179 1.71 -28.17 -11.34
C TYR A 179 0.89 -28.80 -12.46
N ASP A 180 -0.35 -29.16 -12.14
CA ASP A 180 -1.36 -29.42 -13.14
C ASP A 180 -1.38 -28.18 -14.05
N ALA A 181 -0.96 -28.38 -15.29
CA ALA A 181 -1.25 -27.46 -16.37
C ALA A 181 -2.78 -27.41 -16.48
N GLY A 182 -3.39 -26.51 -15.70
CA GLY A 182 -4.82 -26.26 -15.76
C GLY A 182 -5.23 -25.99 -17.20
N PRO A 183 -6.44 -26.40 -17.60
CA PRO A 183 -6.88 -26.38 -18.99
C PRO A 183 -6.61 -25.02 -19.62
N ALA A 184 -5.94 -25.06 -20.78
CA ALA A 184 -5.56 -23.90 -21.57
C ALA A 184 -6.76 -22.96 -21.76
N GLY A 185 -6.69 -21.76 -21.17
CA GLY A 185 -7.72 -20.72 -21.35
C GLY A 185 -8.05 -19.86 -20.12
N SER A 186 -7.48 -20.12 -18.94
CA SER A 186 -7.68 -19.22 -17.79
C SER A 186 -6.88 -17.93 -17.96
N LEU A 187 -7.53 -16.77 -17.95
CA LEU A 187 -6.91 -15.44 -18.01
C LEU A 187 -6.32 -15.06 -16.64
N ARG A 188 -5.71 -16.01 -15.94
CA ARG A 188 -4.98 -15.73 -14.70
C ARG A 188 -3.75 -14.92 -15.09
N GLY A 189 -3.74 -13.65 -14.67
CA GLY A 189 -2.57 -12.78 -14.83
C GLY A 189 -1.31 -13.43 -14.25
N PRO A 190 -0.12 -13.00 -14.67
CA PRO A 190 1.11 -13.62 -14.24
C PRO A 190 1.28 -13.45 -12.73
N ARG A 191 1.94 -14.45 -12.14
CA ARG A 191 2.20 -14.51 -10.71
C ARG A 191 3.04 -13.31 -10.28
N CYS A 192 2.61 -12.70 -9.18
CA CYS A 192 3.26 -11.54 -8.57
C CYS A 192 3.57 -11.83 -7.11
N ARG A 193 4.54 -11.08 -6.56
CA ARG A 193 4.84 -11.05 -5.12
C ARG A 193 4.30 -9.77 -4.52
N PHE A 194 3.58 -9.89 -3.42
CA PHE A 194 3.01 -8.77 -2.68
C PHE A 194 3.66 -8.69 -1.31
N VAL A 195 4.12 -7.50 -0.94
CA VAL A 195 4.80 -7.22 0.33
C VAL A 195 4.02 -6.11 1.03
N PHE A 196 3.50 -6.43 2.21
CA PHE A 196 2.64 -5.52 2.97
C PHE A 196 3.20 -5.18 4.34
N PHE A 197 2.93 -3.96 4.78
CA PHE A 197 3.31 -3.45 6.09
C PHE A 197 2.09 -2.85 6.79
N ARG A 198 1.96 -3.13 8.09
CA ARG A 198 0.91 -2.54 8.93
C ARG A 198 1.17 -1.05 9.11
N GLY A 199 0.10 -0.27 9.04
CA GLY A 199 0.11 1.11 9.54
C GLY A 199 0.25 1.18 11.06
N VAL A 200 0.24 2.40 11.60
CA VAL A 200 0.26 2.58 13.06
C VAL A 200 -1.07 2.10 13.64
N GLN A 201 -0.99 1.30 14.69
CA GLN A 201 -2.12 1.01 15.56
C GLN A 201 -1.69 1.32 16.99
N TRP A 202 -1.99 2.55 17.44
CA TRP A 202 -1.55 3.06 18.74
C TRP A 202 -2.01 2.21 19.93
N SER A 203 -3.14 1.52 19.77
CA SER A 203 -3.73 0.63 20.77
C SER A 203 -3.36 -0.85 20.59
N ALA A 204 -2.55 -1.21 19.60
CA ALA A 204 -2.14 -2.60 19.44
C ALA A 204 -1.22 -3.00 20.59
N HIS A 205 -1.58 -4.09 21.28
CA HIS A 205 -0.83 -4.63 22.41
C HIS A 205 0.63 -4.98 22.08
N ASP A 206 0.93 -5.18 20.79
CA ASP A 206 2.25 -5.52 20.27
C ASP A 206 3.07 -4.31 19.80
N SER A 207 2.52 -3.09 19.88
CA SER A 207 3.16 -1.87 19.39
C SER A 207 3.72 -1.04 20.53
N ASN A 208 5.02 -0.75 20.48
CA ASN A 208 5.65 0.21 21.37
C ASN A 208 5.36 1.63 20.90
N ALA A 209 4.21 2.16 21.33
CA ALA A 209 3.74 3.50 21.00
C ALA A 209 4.79 4.59 21.33
N LEU A 210 5.56 4.43 22.41
CA LEU A 210 6.59 5.39 22.79
C LEU A 210 7.76 5.40 21.80
N SER A 211 8.28 4.23 21.45
CA SER A 211 9.35 4.11 20.45
C SER A 211 8.90 4.60 19.08
N LEU A 212 7.66 4.32 18.68
CA LEU A 212 7.09 4.82 17.44
C LEU A 212 6.95 6.35 17.46
N SER A 213 6.44 6.92 18.55
CA SER A 213 6.33 8.37 18.73
C SER A 213 7.71 9.04 18.68
N ALA A 214 8.71 8.43 19.34
CA ALA A 214 10.08 8.93 19.33
C ALA A 214 10.70 8.86 17.93
N ALA A 215 10.43 7.81 17.15
CA ALA A 215 10.85 7.74 15.76
C ALA A 215 10.16 8.85 14.94
N LEU A 216 8.85 9.03 15.03
CA LEU A 216 8.13 10.07 14.29
C LEU A 216 8.56 11.49 14.69
N ALA A 217 8.98 11.70 15.94
CA ALA A 217 9.57 12.96 16.39
C ALA A 217 10.94 13.25 15.73
N GLN A 218 11.62 12.25 15.18
CA GLN A 218 12.82 12.42 14.34
C GLN A 218 12.43 12.75 12.89
N PHE A 219 11.63 13.81 12.73
CA PHE A 219 11.10 14.27 11.45
C PHE A 219 12.12 14.99 10.56
N TRP A 220 13.38 15.06 10.98
CA TRP A 220 14.44 15.66 10.19
C TRP A 220 14.72 14.82 8.94
N PRO A 221 14.92 15.44 7.76
CA PRO A 221 15.40 14.73 6.58
C PRO A 221 16.82 14.20 6.82
N SER A 222 17.05 12.95 6.45
CA SER A 222 18.38 12.32 6.39
C SER A 222 18.58 11.72 5.01
N GLN A 223 19.83 11.66 4.56
CA GLN A 223 20.17 10.99 3.30
C GLN A 223 19.64 9.54 3.31
N LEU A 224 18.89 9.16 2.27
CA LEU A 224 18.46 7.79 2.12
C LEU A 224 19.64 6.96 1.61
N VAL A 225 20.30 6.26 2.53
CA VAL A 225 21.46 5.41 2.22
C VAL A 225 20.98 3.96 2.02
N PRO A 226 21.39 3.26 0.94
CA PRO A 226 21.15 1.83 0.80
C PRO A 226 21.66 1.06 2.03
N PRO A 227 20.93 0.04 2.51
CA PRO A 227 21.29 -0.67 3.75
C PRO A 227 22.71 -1.26 3.74
N GLU A 228 23.19 -1.69 2.57
CA GLU A 228 24.54 -2.24 2.39
C GLU A 228 25.63 -1.18 2.65
N ALA A 229 25.43 0.03 2.14
CA ALA A 229 26.31 1.17 2.41
C ALA A 229 26.24 1.62 3.88
N ALA A 230 25.13 1.32 4.57
CA ALA A 230 24.99 1.56 6.01
C ALA A 230 25.62 0.44 6.87
N GLY A 231 26.28 -0.56 6.26
CA GLY A 231 26.89 -1.67 6.98
C GLY A 231 25.89 -2.65 7.60
N VAL A 232 24.62 -2.60 7.17
CA VAL A 232 23.63 -3.61 7.54
C VAL A 232 23.95 -4.84 6.70
N PRO A 233 24.44 -5.95 7.28
CA PRO A 233 24.74 -7.12 6.49
C PRO A 233 23.47 -7.56 5.78
N ALA A 234 23.54 -7.71 4.45
CA ALA A 234 22.60 -8.58 3.78
C ALA A 234 22.74 -9.92 4.51
N GLY A 235 21.69 -10.36 5.20
CA GLY A 235 21.69 -11.66 5.86
C GLY A 235 22.23 -12.72 4.89
N PRO A 236 22.94 -13.75 5.38
CA PRO A 236 23.66 -14.68 4.50
C PRO A 236 22.72 -15.13 3.38
N ALA A 237 23.11 -14.83 2.13
CA ALA A 237 22.36 -15.25 0.96
C ALA A 237 22.26 -16.78 1.02
N SER A 238 21.12 -17.29 1.48
CA SER A 238 20.93 -18.71 1.70
C SER A 238 20.85 -19.38 0.33
N SER A 239 21.98 -19.84 -0.18
CA SER A 239 22.07 -20.66 -1.38
C SER A 239 21.53 -22.08 -1.17
N GLY A 240 20.63 -22.29 -0.20
CA GLY A 240 20.06 -23.59 0.13
C GLY A 240 18.82 -23.46 1.00
N GLY A 241 17.65 -23.68 0.40
CA GLY A 241 16.36 -23.88 1.07
C GLY A 241 15.78 -22.68 1.83
N PRO A 242 14.44 -22.61 2.01
CA PRO A 242 13.85 -21.65 2.94
C PRO A 242 14.39 -21.94 4.36
N PRO A 243 14.89 -20.93 5.09
CA PRO A 243 15.41 -21.14 6.42
C PRO A 243 14.29 -21.61 7.35
N SER A 244 14.48 -22.77 7.98
CA SER A 244 13.73 -23.15 9.17
C SER A 244 14.02 -22.12 10.27
N ALA A 245 12.98 -21.57 10.88
CA ALA A 245 13.07 -20.47 11.82
C ALA A 245 13.92 -20.84 13.05
N ALA A 246 15.19 -20.45 13.04
CA ALA A 246 16.07 -20.57 14.20
C ALA A 246 15.82 -19.40 15.17
N VAL A 247 15.41 -19.76 16.38
CA VAL A 247 15.15 -18.87 17.52
C VAL A 247 16.42 -18.15 17.93
N ALA A 248 16.44 -16.82 17.81
CA ALA A 248 17.40 -15.96 18.49
C ALA A 248 16.87 -15.63 19.90
N GLY A 249 17.30 -16.41 20.89
CA GLY A 249 17.04 -16.14 22.31
C GLY A 249 18.37 -16.13 23.07
N GLY A 250 18.86 -14.94 23.42
CA GLY A 250 20.11 -14.78 24.16
C GLY A 250 20.16 -13.46 24.93
N ASN A 251 19.38 -13.35 26.01
CA ASN A 251 19.59 -12.34 27.05
C ASN A 251 20.60 -12.90 28.07
N GLY A 252 21.87 -12.56 27.91
CA GLY A 252 22.92 -12.86 28.89
C GLY A 252 23.08 -11.70 29.86
N ASN A 253 22.51 -11.84 31.07
CA ASN A 253 22.77 -10.95 32.20
C ASN A 253 23.94 -11.55 33.01
N GLY A 254 25.12 -10.95 32.92
CA GLY A 254 26.33 -11.42 33.59
C GLY A 254 26.97 -10.28 34.39
N ASN A 255 26.67 -10.24 35.68
CA ASN A 255 27.32 -9.38 36.66
C ASN A 255 28.53 -10.14 37.25
N GLY A 256 29.74 -9.55 37.24
CA GLY A 256 30.89 -10.16 37.89
C GLY A 256 32.26 -9.52 37.59
N GLY A 257 32.71 -8.64 38.49
CA GLY A 257 34.03 -8.76 39.14
C GLY A 257 35.32 -8.44 38.37
N THR A 258 35.80 -7.21 38.56
CA THR A 258 37.20 -6.81 38.87
C THR A 258 38.40 -7.45 38.14
N SER A 259 39.20 -6.62 37.45
CA SER A 259 40.63 -6.43 37.77
C SER A 259 41.25 -5.28 36.95
N ARG A 260 42.20 -4.60 37.59
CA ARG A 260 42.96 -3.42 37.13
C ARG A 260 44.04 -3.82 36.11
N SER A 261 44.35 -2.96 35.14
CA SER A 261 45.66 -2.24 35.05
C SER A 261 45.96 -1.62 33.69
N ALA A 262 46.47 -0.39 33.77
CA ALA A 262 47.56 0.22 32.99
C ALA A 262 47.42 0.47 31.47
N ALA A 263 47.31 1.77 31.16
CA ALA A 263 48.22 2.59 30.34
C ALA A 263 48.64 2.14 28.92
N GLY A 264 48.37 3.02 27.95
CA GLY A 264 49.15 3.18 26.72
C GLY A 264 48.35 3.88 25.62
N PRO A 265 48.74 5.09 25.16
CA PRO A 265 48.18 5.68 23.95
C PRO A 265 49.02 5.25 22.75
N SER A 266 48.40 4.65 21.72
CA SER A 266 49.04 4.53 20.41
C SER A 266 48.24 5.27 19.33
N THR A 267 48.96 6.17 18.70
CA THR A 267 48.67 6.87 17.46
C THR A 267 49.02 5.96 16.27
N ALA A 268 48.19 5.91 15.23
CA ALA A 268 48.55 5.74 13.82
C ALA A 268 47.24 5.63 13.01
N ALA A 269 46.90 6.61 12.17
CA ALA A 269 47.51 6.94 10.89
C ALA A 269 47.12 5.95 9.77
N ALA A 270 46.42 6.52 8.80
CA ALA A 270 46.00 5.94 7.55
C ALA A 270 47.18 5.63 6.61
N SER A 271 47.09 4.51 5.91
CA SER A 271 47.60 4.25 4.55
C SER A 271 47.08 2.84 4.21
N GLY A 272 46.49 2.54 3.06
CA GLY A 272 46.90 2.84 1.69
C GLY A 272 47.04 1.48 1.01
N GLY A 273 46.04 1.07 0.23
CA GLY A 273 46.01 -0.24 -0.42
C GLY A 273 45.13 -0.22 -1.65
N GLY A 274 45.71 0.17 -2.77
CA GLY A 274 45.07 0.16 -4.08
C GLY A 274 44.81 -1.26 -4.56
N GLY A 275 43.56 -1.54 -4.91
CA GLY A 275 43.14 -2.73 -5.62
C GLY A 275 42.25 -2.32 -6.78
N ALA A 276 42.85 -2.11 -7.96
CA ALA A 276 42.15 -1.92 -9.20
C ALA A 276 41.65 -3.29 -9.71
N GLY A 277 40.36 -3.56 -9.49
CA GLY A 277 39.63 -4.67 -10.09
C GLY A 277 38.25 -4.17 -10.48
N GLY A 278 38.06 -3.90 -11.77
CA GLY A 278 36.87 -3.22 -12.30
C GLY A 278 35.59 -4.04 -12.13
N SER A 279 34.81 -3.69 -11.12
CA SER A 279 33.35 -3.78 -11.13
C SER A 279 32.82 -2.44 -11.64
N GLY A 280 31.79 -2.45 -12.49
CA GLY A 280 31.24 -1.25 -13.13
C GLY A 280 30.94 -0.16 -12.12
N GLY A 281 31.78 0.88 -12.10
CA GLY A 281 31.70 1.98 -11.17
C GLY A 281 30.36 2.70 -11.34
N TRP A 282 29.48 2.52 -10.38
CA TRP A 282 28.42 3.48 -10.11
C TRP A 282 29.09 4.86 -9.96
N PRO A 283 28.64 5.90 -10.68
CA PRO A 283 29.33 7.18 -10.64
C PRO A 283 29.29 7.75 -9.21
N PRO A 284 30.40 8.32 -8.71
CA PRO A 284 30.41 9.04 -7.44
C PRO A 284 29.82 10.44 -7.67
N SER A 285 28.66 10.72 -7.08
CA SER A 285 28.29 12.02 -6.48
C SER A 285 26.79 12.11 -6.17
N ASP A 286 26.52 12.49 -4.92
CA ASP A 286 25.31 13.11 -4.40
C ASP A 286 24.05 12.24 -4.39
N ALA A 287 23.85 11.48 -3.30
CA ALA A 287 22.53 10.91 -3.04
C ALA A 287 21.54 12.07 -2.82
N GLN A 288 20.81 12.36 -3.89
CA GLN A 288 19.84 13.44 -3.96
C GLN A 288 18.54 13.09 -3.24
N ILE A 289 18.38 11.88 -2.71
CA ILE A 289 17.16 11.49 -2.00
C ILE A 289 17.39 11.59 -0.51
N VAL A 290 16.51 12.35 0.15
CA VAL A 290 16.40 12.39 1.61
C VAL A 290 15.08 11.75 2.03
N ALA A 291 15.06 11.24 3.24
CA ALA A 291 13.93 10.58 3.85
C ALA A 291 13.72 11.01 5.29
N HIS A 292 12.50 10.83 5.78
CA HIS A 292 12.17 11.03 7.19
C HIS A 292 13.04 10.13 8.09
N THR A 293 13.94 10.73 8.89
CA THR A 293 14.95 9.98 9.67
C THR A 293 14.32 8.87 10.52
N GLY A 294 13.27 9.21 11.25
CA GLY A 294 12.48 8.26 12.03
C GLY A 294 11.97 7.07 11.22
N VAL A 295 11.16 7.34 10.20
CA VAL A 295 10.55 6.29 9.36
C VAL A 295 11.62 5.50 8.59
N ALA A 296 12.70 6.13 8.14
CA ALA A 296 13.85 5.46 7.54
C ALA A 296 14.54 4.51 8.53
N GLY A 297 14.64 4.89 9.81
CA GLY A 297 15.13 4.02 10.88
C GLY A 297 14.25 2.77 11.08
N LEU A 298 12.93 2.93 10.98
CA LEU A 298 11.98 1.82 11.03
C LEU A 298 12.05 0.92 9.78
N ALA A 299 12.18 1.51 8.59
CA ALA A 299 12.35 0.77 7.34
C ALA A 299 13.64 -0.06 7.34
N ARG A 300 14.77 0.48 7.84
CA ARG A 300 16.03 -0.27 7.96
C ARG A 300 15.92 -1.51 8.83
N GLN A 301 15.17 -1.45 9.91
CA GLN A 301 14.92 -2.61 10.79
C GLN A 301 14.08 -3.70 10.10
N LEU A 302 13.24 -3.33 9.12
CA LEU A 302 12.49 -4.29 8.30
C LEU A 302 13.33 -4.87 7.16
N TRP A 303 14.44 -4.25 6.79
CA TRP A 303 15.24 -4.68 5.65
C TRP A 303 15.71 -6.12 5.77
N ALA A 304 16.47 -6.44 6.83
CA ALA A 304 17.05 -7.77 7.03
C ALA A 304 16.00 -8.91 7.00
N PRO A 305 14.85 -8.82 7.70
CA PRO A 305 13.86 -9.89 7.66
C PRO A 305 13.04 -9.97 6.37
N VAL A 306 12.83 -8.86 5.64
CA VAL A 306 11.94 -8.83 4.46
C VAL A 306 12.70 -9.02 3.15
N PHE A 307 13.91 -8.47 3.05
CA PHE A 307 14.70 -8.44 1.82
C PHE A 307 14.93 -9.82 1.17
N PRO A 308 15.26 -10.91 1.91
CA PRO A 308 15.44 -12.23 1.30
C PRO A 308 14.22 -12.70 0.49
N TYR A 309 13.02 -12.38 0.97
CA TYR A 309 11.77 -12.70 0.29
C TYR A 309 11.54 -11.78 -0.92
N ILE A 310 11.99 -10.54 -0.90
CA ILE A 310 11.92 -9.68 -2.10
C ILE A 310 12.92 -10.16 -3.17
N ALA A 311 14.16 -10.47 -2.77
CA ALA A 311 15.20 -10.96 -3.67
C ALA A 311 14.80 -12.28 -4.34
N GLY A 312 14.22 -13.21 -3.58
CA GLY A 312 13.79 -14.52 -4.07
C GLY A 312 12.57 -14.54 -4.99
N ALA A 313 11.94 -13.40 -5.31
CA ALA A 313 10.68 -13.40 -6.07
C ALA A 313 10.82 -13.98 -7.49
N SER A 314 11.93 -13.68 -8.18
CA SER A 314 12.12 -14.15 -9.56
C SER A 314 12.34 -15.67 -9.59
N ALA A 315 13.07 -16.21 -8.61
CA ALA A 315 13.25 -17.65 -8.44
C ALA A 315 11.93 -18.37 -8.12
N ALA A 316 10.98 -17.68 -7.48
CA ALA A 316 9.62 -18.17 -7.24
C ALA A 316 8.67 -17.98 -8.44
N GLY A 317 9.18 -17.58 -9.61
CA GLY A 317 8.38 -17.36 -10.81
C GLY A 317 7.51 -16.09 -10.76
N CYS A 318 7.78 -15.17 -9.83
CA CYS A 318 7.06 -13.90 -9.77
C CYS A 318 7.66 -12.91 -10.78
N SER A 319 6.80 -12.37 -11.64
CA SER A 319 7.17 -11.45 -12.72
C SER A 319 7.34 -10.00 -12.27
N HIS A 320 6.71 -9.64 -11.14
CA HIS A 320 6.67 -8.30 -10.56
C HIS A 320 6.56 -8.36 -9.02
N VAL A 321 7.08 -7.33 -8.34
CA VAL A 321 6.97 -7.18 -6.88
C VAL A 321 6.21 -5.89 -6.51
N PHE A 322 5.07 -6.05 -5.87
CA PHE A 322 4.29 -4.94 -5.30
C PHE A 322 4.67 -4.74 -3.83
N LEU A 323 5.11 -3.53 -3.49
CA LEU A 323 5.19 -3.06 -2.12
C LEU A 323 3.96 -2.21 -1.85
N ALA A 324 3.23 -2.48 -0.78
CA ALA A 324 2.03 -1.71 -0.48
C ALA A 324 1.77 -1.58 1.03
N GLY A 325 1.00 -0.55 1.38
CA GLY A 325 0.58 -0.37 2.76
C GLY A 325 -0.36 0.81 2.94
N HIS A 326 -1.12 0.76 4.03
CA HIS A 326 -2.00 1.82 4.46
C HIS A 326 -1.32 2.70 5.52
N SER A 327 -1.58 4.00 5.53
CA SER A 327 -1.07 4.93 6.54
C SER A 327 0.47 4.85 6.61
N MET A 328 1.05 4.75 7.81
CA MET A 328 2.49 4.50 8.01
C MET A 328 3.03 3.26 7.29
N GLY A 329 2.21 2.24 7.05
CA GLY A 329 2.62 1.04 6.32
C GLY A 329 2.99 1.37 4.87
N GLY A 330 2.26 2.29 4.23
CA GLY A 330 2.61 2.74 2.89
C GLY A 330 3.84 3.64 2.87
N ALA A 331 4.08 4.44 3.92
CA ALA A 331 5.33 5.19 4.07
C ALA A 331 6.55 4.25 4.19
N LEU A 332 6.42 3.16 4.96
CA LEU A 332 7.45 2.10 5.05
C LEU A 332 7.64 1.38 3.71
N ALA A 333 6.56 1.05 3.02
CA ALA A 333 6.60 0.44 1.68
C ALA A 333 7.36 1.32 0.69
N GLN A 334 7.09 2.64 0.70
CA GLN A 334 7.74 3.61 -0.19
C GLN A 334 9.25 3.72 0.07
N LEU A 335 9.67 3.73 1.33
CA LEU A 335 11.09 3.78 1.70
C LEU A 335 11.83 2.51 1.33
N LEU A 336 11.24 1.34 1.60
CA LEU A 336 11.82 0.05 1.21
C LEU A 336 11.90 -0.07 -0.31
N TRP A 337 10.87 0.36 -1.05
CA TRP A 337 10.89 0.40 -2.51
C TRP A 337 12.03 1.30 -3.02
N ALA A 338 12.18 2.50 -2.49
CA ALA A 338 13.26 3.41 -2.86
C ALA A 338 14.64 2.81 -2.54
N GLN A 339 14.80 2.12 -1.41
CA GLN A 339 16.04 1.43 -1.05
C GLN A 339 16.37 0.26 -2.01
N LEU A 340 15.37 -0.51 -2.44
CA LEU A 340 15.55 -1.58 -3.43
C LEU A 340 16.07 -1.03 -4.76
N VAL A 341 15.49 0.08 -5.21
CA VAL A 341 15.87 0.73 -6.47
C VAL A 341 17.25 1.37 -6.37
N LEU A 342 17.52 2.11 -5.29
CA LEU A 342 18.83 2.75 -5.06
C LEU A 342 19.96 1.73 -4.92
N GLY A 343 19.71 0.61 -4.26
CA GLY A 343 20.68 -0.50 -4.13
C GLY A 343 20.84 -1.35 -5.39
N GLY A 344 20.06 -1.08 -6.45
CA GLY A 344 20.09 -1.89 -7.67
C GLY A 344 19.59 -3.33 -7.48
N HIS A 345 18.88 -3.62 -6.39
CA HIS A 345 18.34 -4.96 -6.10
C HIS A 345 17.16 -5.33 -6.99
N ARG A 346 16.43 -4.33 -7.47
CA ARG A 346 15.31 -4.48 -8.39
C ARG A 346 15.32 -3.31 -9.38
N ALA A 347 15.03 -3.61 -10.63
CA ALA A 347 14.79 -2.60 -11.64
C ALA A 347 13.44 -1.89 -11.36
N PRO A 348 13.32 -0.56 -11.56
CA PRO A 348 12.09 0.19 -11.27
C PRO A 348 10.85 -0.27 -12.04
N ASP A 349 11.00 -0.97 -13.15
CA ASP A 349 9.93 -1.55 -13.96
C ASP A 349 9.50 -2.95 -13.48
N ALA A 350 10.32 -3.61 -12.66
CA ALA A 350 10.04 -4.92 -12.06
C ALA A 350 9.48 -4.81 -10.63
N THR A 351 9.29 -3.60 -10.11
CA THR A 351 8.69 -3.35 -8.80
C THR A 351 7.89 -2.05 -8.76
N SER A 352 6.78 -2.05 -8.04
CA SER A 352 5.97 -0.85 -7.81
C SER A 352 5.59 -0.69 -6.35
N CYS A 353 5.28 0.54 -5.97
CA CYS A 353 4.81 0.91 -4.64
C CYS A 353 3.40 1.50 -4.71
N HIS A 354 2.46 0.98 -3.92
CA HIS A 354 1.12 1.54 -3.79
C HIS A 354 0.84 1.92 -2.34
N THR A 355 0.51 3.18 -2.12
CA THR A 355 0.25 3.71 -0.78
C THR A 355 -1.23 4.13 -0.66
N PHE A 356 -1.81 3.94 0.52
CA PHE A 356 -3.21 4.28 0.79
C PHE A 356 -3.27 5.17 2.02
N GLY A 357 -3.60 6.45 1.85
CA GLY A 357 -3.67 7.38 2.97
C GLY A 357 -2.31 7.60 3.66
N SER A 358 -1.19 7.41 2.97
CA SER A 358 0.14 7.46 3.59
C SER A 358 0.73 8.87 3.61
N PRO A 359 1.43 9.26 4.70
CA PRO A 359 2.14 10.53 4.72
C PRO A 359 3.35 10.48 3.77
N PRO A 360 3.71 11.59 3.10
CA PRO A 360 4.95 11.66 2.34
C PRO A 360 6.16 11.56 3.27
N VAL A 361 7.15 10.77 2.86
CA VAL A 361 8.38 10.53 3.66
C VAL A 361 9.67 10.62 2.85
N LEU A 362 9.57 10.91 1.55
CA LEU A 362 10.69 11.10 0.63
C LEU A 362 10.74 12.55 0.15
N ALA A 363 11.92 13.06 -0.12
CA ALA A 363 12.09 14.30 -0.87
C ALA A 363 13.40 14.28 -1.62
N HIS A 364 13.50 15.11 -2.66
CA HIS A 364 14.78 15.39 -3.25
C HIS A 364 15.55 16.40 -2.36
N ALA A 365 16.87 16.31 -2.28
CA ALA A 365 17.71 17.04 -1.33
C ALA A 365 17.71 18.55 -1.62
N SER A 366 17.77 18.91 -2.91
CA SER A 366 17.47 20.26 -3.40
C SER A 366 15.99 20.48 -3.73
N GLY A 367 15.18 19.50 -3.36
CA GLY A 367 13.82 19.17 -3.77
C GLY A 367 13.44 19.51 -5.22
N GLY A 368 12.15 19.72 -5.44
CA GLY A 368 11.53 20.26 -6.65
C GLY A 368 10.41 19.34 -7.12
N GLY A 369 9.63 18.81 -6.17
CA GLY A 369 8.48 17.96 -6.42
C GLY A 369 8.82 16.47 -6.47
N GLY A 370 7.77 15.66 -6.36
CA GLY A 370 7.85 14.21 -6.41
C GLY A 370 8.47 13.68 -7.70
N ALA A 371 8.32 14.37 -8.84
CA ALA A 371 8.92 13.94 -10.10
C ALA A 371 10.45 13.96 -10.07
N ARG A 372 11.07 14.84 -9.28
CA ARG A 372 12.53 14.83 -9.10
C ARG A 372 13.00 13.65 -8.27
N VAL A 373 12.23 13.23 -7.25
CA VAL A 373 12.49 12.00 -6.50
C VAL A 373 12.52 10.82 -7.47
N LEU A 374 11.49 10.66 -8.31
CA LEU A 374 11.42 9.56 -9.28
C LEU A 374 12.54 9.63 -10.32
N ARG A 375 12.88 10.82 -10.83
CA ARG A 375 14.00 10.99 -11.78
C ARG A 375 15.33 10.58 -11.17
N ALA A 376 15.59 10.95 -9.92
CA ALA A 376 16.80 10.55 -9.20
C ALA A 376 16.84 9.03 -8.96
N LEU A 377 15.67 8.40 -8.75
CA LEU A 377 15.53 6.94 -8.68
C LEU A 377 15.51 6.24 -10.04
N ARG A 378 15.54 6.99 -11.15
CA ARG A 378 15.34 6.50 -12.53
C ARG A 378 14.07 5.67 -12.68
N ALA A 379 13.05 6.01 -11.90
CA ALA A 379 11.77 5.33 -11.86
C ALA A 379 10.74 6.06 -12.74
N PRO A 380 9.86 5.33 -13.45
CA PRO A 380 8.74 5.93 -14.15
C PRO A 380 7.68 6.48 -13.17
N PRO A 381 6.85 7.46 -13.58
CA PRO A 381 5.80 8.04 -12.73
C PRO A 381 4.90 7.00 -12.05
N GLY A 382 4.40 6.02 -12.81
CA GLY A 382 3.52 4.97 -12.30
C GLY A 382 4.16 3.96 -11.34
N ALA A 383 5.50 3.96 -11.19
CA ALA A 383 6.18 3.04 -10.26
C ALA A 383 5.80 3.30 -8.80
N VAL A 384 5.32 4.50 -8.48
CA VAL A 384 4.75 4.82 -7.17
C VAL A 384 3.38 5.47 -7.37
N VAL A 385 2.35 4.90 -6.75
CA VAL A 385 0.98 5.40 -6.86
C VAL A 385 0.43 5.65 -5.46
N ASN A 386 0.01 6.89 -5.21
CA ASN A 386 -0.53 7.33 -3.94
C ASN A 386 -2.05 7.50 -4.08
N TRP A 387 -2.80 6.64 -3.40
CA TRP A 387 -4.26 6.69 -3.34
C TRP A 387 -4.68 7.51 -2.12
N VAL A 388 -5.44 8.57 -2.34
CA VAL A 388 -5.80 9.54 -1.30
C VAL A 388 -7.30 9.77 -1.29
N LEU A 389 -7.99 9.52 -0.18
CA LEU A 389 -9.38 9.97 -0.04
C LEU A 389 -9.42 11.49 0.08
N GLU A 390 -10.43 12.11 -0.54
CA GLU A 390 -10.56 13.57 -0.65
C GLU A 390 -10.36 14.31 0.66
N HIS A 391 -10.83 13.75 1.77
CA HIS A 391 -10.75 14.40 3.07
C HIS A 391 -9.77 13.75 4.05
N ASP A 392 -8.99 12.76 3.62
CA ASP A 392 -8.03 12.10 4.50
C ASP A 392 -6.94 13.09 4.95
N PRO A 393 -6.77 13.30 6.28
CA PRO A 393 -5.76 14.20 6.81
C PRO A 393 -4.34 13.63 6.77
N VAL A 394 -4.15 12.30 6.66
CA VAL A 394 -2.85 11.66 6.84
C VAL A 394 -1.88 11.92 5.67
N PRO A 395 -2.28 11.79 4.39
CA PRO A 395 -1.43 12.20 3.26
C PRO A 395 -1.04 13.67 3.24
N ARG A 396 -1.80 14.48 3.98
CA ARG A 396 -1.61 15.94 4.09
C ARG A 396 -0.64 16.29 5.21
N ALA A 397 -0.48 15.39 6.18
CA ALA A 397 0.49 15.53 7.25
C ALA A 397 1.91 15.46 6.68
N MET A 398 2.82 16.26 7.23
CA MET A 398 4.23 16.26 6.81
C MET A 398 4.46 16.67 5.35
N HIS A 399 3.55 17.43 4.75
CA HIS A 399 3.70 18.02 3.42
C HIS A 399 4.43 19.37 3.47
N SER A 400 5.29 19.68 2.49
CA SER A 400 6.06 20.96 2.35
C SER A 400 5.25 22.23 2.65
N THR A 401 3.98 22.20 2.27
CA THR A 401 3.02 23.31 2.33
C THR A 401 2.08 23.29 3.54
N ASP A 402 2.30 22.41 4.53
CA ASP A 402 1.39 22.25 5.67
C ASP A 402 1.21 23.57 6.45
N PRO A 403 0.00 24.17 6.48
CA PRO A 403 -0.25 25.40 7.21
C PRO A 403 -0.11 25.23 8.72
N ALA A 404 -0.26 24.01 9.27
CA ALA A 404 0.03 23.74 10.67
C ALA A 404 1.52 23.93 10.97
N PHE A 405 2.39 23.62 10.02
CA PHE A 405 3.82 23.92 10.12
C PHE A 405 4.09 25.43 10.00
N ALA A 406 3.44 26.12 9.07
CA ALA A 406 3.53 27.58 8.98
C ALA A 406 3.09 28.25 10.30
N ALA A 407 2.01 27.75 10.92
CA ALA A 407 1.54 28.18 12.23
C ALA A 407 2.54 27.83 13.35
N ALA A 408 3.08 26.61 13.38
CA ALA A 408 4.10 26.20 14.35
C ALA A 408 5.38 27.07 14.25
N ARG A 409 5.79 27.45 13.04
CA ARG A 409 6.87 28.41 12.82
C ARG A 409 6.58 29.79 13.38
N GLY A 410 5.32 30.22 13.38
CA GLY A 410 4.89 31.46 14.00
C GLY A 410 4.79 31.37 15.53
N LEU A 411 4.46 30.19 16.06
CA LEU A 411 4.25 29.95 17.49
C LEU A 411 5.53 29.64 18.27
N VAL A 412 6.58 29.12 17.63
CA VAL A 412 7.86 28.79 18.28
C VAL A 412 8.89 29.90 18.02
N PRO A 413 9.18 30.78 19.01
CA PRO A 413 10.16 31.84 18.84
C PRO A 413 11.54 31.27 18.49
N GLY A 414 12.20 31.82 17.48
CA GLY A 414 13.53 31.41 17.06
C GLY A 414 13.59 30.19 16.13
N LEU A 415 12.50 29.45 15.90
CA LEU A 415 12.49 28.33 14.95
C LEU A 415 12.85 28.82 13.53
N SER A 416 12.23 29.90 13.07
CA SER A 416 12.56 30.50 11.76
C SER A 416 14.02 30.94 11.65
N THR A 417 14.60 31.47 12.74
CA THR A 417 16.02 31.87 12.80
C THR A 417 16.95 30.66 12.77
N LEU A 418 16.59 29.58 13.47
CA LEU A 418 17.35 28.33 13.47
C LEU A 418 17.32 27.66 12.09
N LEU A 419 16.17 27.67 11.41
CA LEU A 419 16.05 27.20 10.03
C LEU A 419 16.85 28.06 9.06
N ALA A 420 16.83 29.39 9.22
CA ALA A 420 17.61 30.31 8.40
C ALA A 420 19.12 30.14 8.61
N LEU A 421 19.57 30.02 9.87
CA LEU A 421 20.98 29.79 10.22
C LEU A 421 21.49 28.47 9.63
N ARG A 422 20.68 27.41 9.70
CA ARG A 422 21.01 26.13 9.08
C ARG A 422 21.07 26.23 7.56
N GLY A 423 20.11 26.92 6.94
CA GLY A 423 20.14 27.22 5.51
C GLY A 423 21.39 28.00 5.09
N SER A 424 21.86 28.95 5.92
CA SER A 424 23.11 29.67 5.64
C SER A 424 24.36 28.81 5.82
N LEU A 425 24.35 27.84 6.74
CA LEU A 425 25.48 26.95 7.01
C LEU A 425 25.57 25.77 6.04
N LEU A 426 24.45 25.28 5.54
CA LEU A 426 24.36 24.10 4.66
C LEU A 426 24.04 24.46 3.20
N GLY A 427 23.88 25.75 2.88
CA GLY A 427 23.53 26.26 1.56
C GLY A 427 22.02 26.38 1.32
N GLY A 428 21.61 27.35 0.49
CA GLY A 428 20.20 27.65 0.18
C GLY A 428 19.43 26.53 -0.54
N GLY A 429 20.13 25.48 -0.98
CA GLY A 429 19.57 24.25 -1.53
C GLY A 429 19.54 23.07 -0.56
N ALA A 430 19.90 23.26 0.71
CA ALA A 430 19.79 22.21 1.72
C ALA A 430 18.33 21.79 1.88
N ALA A 431 18.10 20.51 2.20
CA ALA A 431 16.78 19.88 2.41
C ALA A 431 15.90 20.58 3.49
N LEU A 432 16.41 21.64 4.11
CA LEU A 432 15.79 22.42 5.17
C LEU A 432 16.06 23.91 4.90
N SER A 433 15.22 24.52 4.06
CA SER A 433 15.11 25.98 4.01
C SER A 433 13.91 26.43 4.84
N SER A 434 13.86 27.71 5.20
CA SER A 434 12.73 28.26 5.97
C SER A 434 11.38 27.95 5.28
N GLY A 435 11.30 28.01 3.95
CA GLY A 435 10.08 27.71 3.19
C GLY A 435 9.85 26.25 2.83
N ARG A 436 10.75 25.32 3.20
CA ARG A 436 10.78 23.98 2.59
C ARG A 436 11.20 22.91 3.58
N PHE A 437 10.31 22.62 4.51
CA PHE A 437 10.63 21.77 5.64
C PHE A 437 10.21 20.31 5.48
N LEU A 438 9.33 20.02 4.52
CA LEU A 438 8.54 18.80 4.56
C LEU A 438 8.51 18.08 3.21
N TYR A 439 8.23 16.78 3.31
CA TYR A 439 8.46 15.77 2.29
C TYR A 439 7.58 15.99 1.05
N GLU A 440 7.97 15.37 -0.06
CA GLU A 440 7.31 15.48 -1.35
C GLU A 440 6.51 14.20 -1.61
N THR A 441 5.31 14.33 -2.17
CA THR A 441 4.52 13.18 -2.60
C THR A 441 5.16 12.58 -3.86
N ALA A 442 6.11 11.67 -3.69
CA ALA A 442 6.75 10.97 -4.79
C ALA A 442 5.79 9.96 -5.43
N GLY A 443 5.66 9.99 -6.75
CA GLY A 443 4.71 9.15 -7.46
C GLY A 443 3.55 9.94 -8.05
N GLU A 444 2.64 9.18 -8.66
CA GLU A 444 1.35 9.67 -9.09
C GLU A 444 0.39 9.77 -7.91
N VAL A 445 -0.54 10.72 -7.97
CA VAL A 445 -1.56 10.92 -6.95
C VAL A 445 -2.93 10.73 -7.60
N LEU A 446 -3.71 9.81 -7.04
CA LEU A 446 -5.11 9.57 -7.41
C LEU A 446 -5.99 9.93 -6.23
N LEU A 447 -6.79 10.98 -6.41
CA LEU A 447 -7.78 11.44 -5.46
C LEU A 447 -9.06 10.63 -5.61
N LEU A 448 -9.44 9.94 -4.55
CA LEU A 448 -10.71 9.21 -4.43
C LEU A 448 -11.75 10.17 -3.87
N ARG A 449 -12.79 10.45 -4.65
CA ARG A 449 -13.88 11.34 -4.26
C ARG A 449 -15.24 10.80 -4.68
N TRP A 450 -16.27 11.32 -4.04
CA TRP A 450 -17.64 11.00 -4.41
C TRP A 450 -18.08 11.89 -5.58
N ALA A 451 -18.48 11.27 -6.70
CA ALA A 451 -18.98 12.00 -7.86
C ALA A 451 -20.40 12.56 -7.58
N GLU A 452 -20.70 13.74 -8.13
CA GLU A 452 -22.03 14.37 -8.00
C GLU A 452 -23.17 13.46 -8.51
N LYS A 453 -22.88 12.67 -9.55
CA LYS A 453 -23.82 11.70 -10.14
C LYS A 453 -24.01 10.44 -9.30
N GLY A 454 -23.35 10.34 -8.16
CA GLY A 454 -23.31 9.19 -7.28
C GLY A 454 -22.19 8.20 -7.63
N GLY A 455 -21.61 7.60 -6.60
CA GLY A 455 -20.51 6.64 -6.69
C GLY A 455 -19.14 7.26 -6.45
N CYS A 456 -18.12 6.41 -6.30
CA CYS A 456 -16.73 6.83 -6.17
C CYS A 456 -16.07 6.96 -7.55
N GLU A 457 -15.25 7.99 -7.71
CA GLU A 457 -14.33 8.15 -8.84
C GLU A 457 -12.90 8.38 -8.35
N ALA A 458 -11.93 7.87 -9.11
CA ALA A 458 -10.52 8.21 -8.94
C ALA A 458 -10.18 9.33 -9.93
N VAL A 459 -9.58 10.41 -9.45
CA VAL A 459 -9.21 11.58 -10.24
C VAL A 459 -7.70 11.76 -10.17
N PRO A 460 -6.99 11.77 -11.31
CA PRO A 460 -5.55 12.04 -11.31
C PRO A 460 -5.33 13.48 -10.87
N VAL A 461 -4.39 13.70 -9.95
CA VAL A 461 -3.98 15.04 -9.53
C VAL A 461 -2.71 15.40 -10.28
N ALA A 462 -2.73 16.51 -11.02
CA ALA A 462 -1.54 17.01 -11.69
C ALA A 462 -0.48 17.42 -10.64
N GLU A 463 0.80 17.20 -10.95
CA GLU A 463 1.89 17.50 -10.01
C GLU A 463 1.87 18.96 -9.53
N ALA A 464 1.56 19.91 -10.43
CA ALA A 464 1.45 21.32 -10.11
C ALA A 464 0.30 21.65 -9.13
N ASP A 465 -0.73 20.81 -9.10
CA ASP A 465 -1.91 20.98 -8.24
C ASP A 465 -1.83 20.14 -6.97
N ALA A 466 -0.92 19.17 -6.91
CA ALA A 466 -0.82 18.21 -5.81
C ALA A 466 -0.66 18.90 -4.45
N GLU A 467 0.17 19.95 -4.37
CA GLU A 467 0.37 20.70 -3.13
C GLU A 467 -0.90 21.43 -2.66
N ALA A 468 -1.68 21.96 -3.60
CA ALA A 468 -2.93 22.67 -3.31
C ALA A 468 -4.04 21.69 -2.91
N VAL A 469 -4.17 20.58 -3.64
CA VAL A 469 -5.17 19.54 -3.40
C VAL A 469 -4.90 18.79 -2.09
N LEU A 470 -3.63 18.53 -1.77
CA LEU A 470 -3.20 17.84 -0.54
C LEU A 470 -2.93 18.80 0.63
N GLY A 471 -3.12 20.11 0.45
CA GLY A 471 -3.01 21.07 1.55
C GLY A 471 -4.04 20.79 2.64
N LEU A 472 -3.63 20.74 3.91
CA LEU A 472 -4.58 20.59 5.02
C LEU A 472 -5.40 21.88 5.17
N PRO A 473 -6.74 21.87 5.03
CA PRO A 473 -7.53 23.09 5.18
C PRO A 473 -7.71 23.43 6.66
N LEU A 474 -6.63 23.85 7.35
CA LEU A 474 -6.60 24.02 8.81
C LEU A 474 -7.72 24.94 9.32
N SER A 475 -8.02 26.03 8.62
CA SER A 475 -9.12 26.93 8.98
C SER A 475 -10.48 26.23 8.93
N ALA A 476 -10.74 25.41 7.91
CA ALA A 476 -11.96 24.62 7.79
C ALA A 476 -12.01 23.51 8.86
N SER A 477 -10.87 22.87 9.15
CA SER A 477 -10.77 21.84 10.19
C SER A 477 -11.06 22.40 11.58
N LEU A 478 -10.53 23.59 11.89
CA LEU A 478 -10.82 24.28 13.15
C LEU A 478 -12.27 24.76 13.24
N ALA A 479 -12.86 25.18 12.11
CA ALA A 479 -14.26 25.60 12.05
C ALA A 479 -15.25 24.42 12.16
N ALA A 480 -14.82 23.19 11.85
CA ALA A 480 -15.67 22.00 11.85
C ALA A 480 -14.99 20.76 12.50
N PRO A 481 -14.66 20.81 13.80
CA PRO A 481 -13.86 19.79 14.47
C PRO A 481 -14.48 18.39 14.43
N VAL A 482 -15.82 18.30 14.47
CA VAL A 482 -16.54 17.02 14.34
C VAL A 482 -16.34 16.40 12.96
N LYS A 483 -16.36 17.20 11.89
CA LYS A 483 -16.08 16.71 10.53
C LYS A 483 -14.62 16.28 10.40
N THR A 484 -13.70 17.04 10.96
CA THR A 484 -12.28 16.65 11.00
C THR A 484 -12.08 15.33 11.72
N LEU A 485 -12.73 15.12 12.88
CA LEU A 485 -12.69 13.84 13.58
C LEU A 485 -13.26 12.71 12.71
N GLN A 486 -14.39 12.95 12.01
CA GLN A 486 -14.93 11.97 11.06
C GLN A 486 -13.91 11.63 9.99
N HIS A 487 -13.20 12.59 9.41
CA HIS A 487 -12.16 12.33 8.42
C HIS A 487 -10.98 11.50 8.96
N TRP A 488 -10.63 11.67 10.23
CA TRP A 488 -9.66 10.80 10.90
C TRP A 488 -10.20 9.38 11.11
N LEU A 489 -11.50 9.22 11.35
CA LEU A 489 -12.15 7.91 11.46
C LEU A 489 -12.30 7.23 10.09
N ASP A 490 -12.52 8.01 9.04
CA ASP A 490 -12.61 7.53 7.66
C ASP A 490 -11.25 7.10 7.08
N HIS A 491 -10.14 7.53 7.71
CA HIS A 491 -8.77 7.05 7.47
C HIS A 491 -8.62 5.59 7.91
N HIS A 492 -9.28 4.70 7.19
CA HIS A 492 -9.29 3.27 7.42
C HIS A 492 -9.13 2.54 6.08
N HIS A 493 -8.32 1.49 6.06
CA HIS A 493 -8.02 0.70 4.84
C HIS A 493 -9.29 0.18 4.15
N ALA A 494 -10.33 -0.13 4.92
CA ALA A 494 -11.62 -0.56 4.36
C ALA A 494 -12.25 0.52 3.49
N SER A 495 -12.18 1.81 3.86
CA SER A 495 -12.74 2.92 3.07
C SER A 495 -12.11 2.94 1.67
N TYR A 496 -10.78 2.88 1.62
CA TYR A 496 -10.01 2.81 0.37
C TYR A 496 -10.43 1.63 -0.51
N HIS A 497 -10.54 0.42 0.08
CA HIS A 497 -10.96 -0.77 -0.66
C HIS A 497 -12.35 -0.61 -1.28
N HIS A 498 -13.35 -0.21 -0.49
CA HIS A 498 -14.74 -0.10 -0.96
C HIS A 498 -14.87 0.95 -2.08
N ASP A 499 -14.24 2.10 -1.91
CA ASP A 499 -14.29 3.20 -2.87
C ASP A 499 -13.61 2.82 -4.20
N LEU A 500 -12.44 2.21 -4.14
CA LEU A 500 -11.73 1.71 -5.32
C LEU A 500 -12.50 0.58 -6.02
N GLU A 501 -13.08 -0.35 -5.27
CA GLU A 501 -13.88 -1.43 -5.87
C GLU A 501 -15.15 -0.88 -6.53
N ALA A 502 -15.82 0.08 -5.90
CA ALA A 502 -16.97 0.76 -6.48
C ALA A 502 -16.60 1.51 -7.78
N ALA A 503 -15.48 2.23 -7.78
CA ALA A 503 -14.96 2.91 -8.96
C ALA A 503 -14.61 1.90 -10.08
N ALA A 504 -13.96 0.78 -9.74
CA ALA A 504 -13.63 -0.28 -10.68
C ALA A 504 -14.87 -0.94 -11.30
N LEU A 505 -15.89 -1.27 -10.50
CA LEU A 505 -17.16 -1.81 -10.99
C LEU A 505 -17.87 -0.84 -11.93
N ALA A 506 -17.89 0.46 -11.59
CA ALA A 506 -18.48 1.48 -12.43
C ALA A 506 -17.75 1.61 -13.77
N ALA A 507 -16.41 1.62 -13.76
CA ALA A 507 -15.58 1.67 -14.96
C ALA A 507 -15.77 0.41 -15.83
N CYS A 508 -15.74 -0.77 -15.24
CA CYS A 508 -15.95 -2.05 -15.93
C CYS A 508 -17.33 -2.11 -16.63
N ARG A 509 -18.39 -1.62 -15.97
CA ARG A 509 -19.73 -1.53 -16.56
C ARG A 509 -19.80 -0.56 -17.74
N ARG A 510 -19.10 0.58 -17.67
CA ARG A 510 -19.04 1.55 -18.77
C ARG A 510 -18.36 0.93 -20.00
N GLU A 511 -17.24 0.24 -19.80
CA GLU A 511 -16.51 -0.45 -20.86
C GLU A 511 -17.35 -1.56 -21.50
N ALA A 512 -17.98 -2.42 -20.69
CA ALA A 512 -18.89 -3.46 -21.17
C ALA A 512 -20.13 -2.90 -21.92
N GLY A 513 -20.60 -1.71 -21.53
CA GLY A 513 -21.68 -0.99 -22.20
C GLY A 513 -21.25 -0.36 -23.53
N ALA A 514 -20.04 0.17 -23.61
CA ALA A 514 -19.48 0.77 -24.82
C ALA A 514 -19.27 -0.27 -25.92
N GLY A 515 -18.75 -1.46 -25.58
CA GLY A 515 -18.56 -2.56 -26.54
C GLY A 515 -19.85 -3.09 -27.18
N ARG A 516 -21.02 -2.86 -26.57
CA ARG A 516 -22.32 -3.22 -27.18
C ARG A 516 -22.84 -2.19 -28.18
N ARG A 517 -22.33 -0.96 -28.15
CA ARG A 517 -22.65 0.10 -29.11
C ARG A 517 -21.64 0.07 -30.25
N GLY A 518 -21.49 -1.10 -30.87
CA GLY A 518 -20.69 -1.22 -32.10
C GLY A 518 -21.10 -0.16 -33.13
N PRO A 519 -20.20 0.17 -34.09
CA PRO A 519 -20.46 1.20 -35.08
C PRO A 519 -21.67 0.77 -35.91
N PHE A 520 -22.81 1.41 -35.66
CA PHE A 520 -24.01 1.28 -36.48
C PHE A 520 -23.90 2.17 -37.71
#